data_AF-U9SHR3-F1
#
_entry.id   AF-U9SHR3-F1
#
_cell.length_a   1.000
_cell.length_b   1.000
_cell.length_c   1.000
_cell.angle_alpha   90.00
_cell.angle_beta   90.00
_cell.angle_gamma   90.00
#
_symmetry.space_group_name_H-M   'P 1'
#
loop_
_entity.id
_entity.type
_entity.pdbx_description
1 polymer ?
#
loop_
_entity_poly.entity_id
_entity_poly.type
_entity_poly.pdbx_seq_one_letter_code
_entity_poly.pdbx_strand_id
1 'polypeptide(L)'
;MQAFIIFKYEKKSKENNIRKRTIVCSRAGIARQKDENINSRDRQSQRCDCPFLIRASLNSQTGVWHILAMKLDHSHEMVNPEHKKFLHNERIIPQDIKDRIEIYHHASCSVPTIRSILKQEYQGLESWIYNDIYNFVYKLDGKLQQRFFEANEFINTLNSSKGR
;
A
#
# COMPACT_ATOMS: atom_id res chain seq x y z
N MET A 1 12.24 -3.05 19.14
CA MET A 1 12.17 -3.65 17.78
C MET A 1 12.64 -2.61 16.77
N GLN A 2 13.53 -2.93 15.83
CA GLN A 2 13.90 -2.04 14.72
C GLN A 2 12.80 -2.14 13.64
N ALA A 3 12.40 -1.03 13.01
CA ALA A 3 11.38 -1.08 11.95
C ALA A 3 12.05 -1.20 10.60
N PHE A 4 11.67 -2.24 9.86
CA PHE A 4 12.15 -2.48 8.51
C PHE A 4 11.06 -2.12 7.53
N ILE A 5 11.40 -1.36 6.48
CA ILE A 5 10.58 -1.40 5.27
C ILE A 5 11.20 -2.49 4.39
N ILE A 6 10.50 -3.60 4.29
CA ILE A 6 10.89 -4.72 3.44
C ILE A 6 9.91 -4.88 2.29
N PHE A 7 10.44 -5.19 1.10
CA PHE A 7 9.64 -5.67 -0.01
C PHE A 7 9.60 -7.19 0.00
N LYS A 8 8.43 -7.74 -0.31
CA LYS A 8 8.20 -9.16 -0.44
C LYS A 8 7.87 -9.48 -1.89
N TYR A 9 8.73 -10.28 -2.52
CA TYR A 9 8.50 -10.83 -3.85
C TYR A 9 8.10 -12.29 -3.73
N GLU A 10 7.04 -12.67 -4.42
CA GLU A 10 6.55 -14.03 -4.48
C GLU A 10 6.68 -14.58 -5.90
N LYS A 11 7.30 -15.75 -6.05
CA LYS A 11 7.28 -16.50 -7.30
C LYS A 11 6.30 -17.65 -7.15
N LYS A 12 5.30 -17.68 -8.03
CA LYS A 12 4.24 -18.69 -8.04
C LYS A 12 4.48 -19.75 -9.11
N SER A 13 3.87 -20.92 -8.93
CA SER A 13 3.79 -22.00 -9.92
C SER A 13 2.77 -21.66 -11.02
N LYS A 14 2.67 -22.53 -12.03
CA LYS A 14 1.58 -22.48 -13.02
C LYS A 14 0.19 -22.61 -12.39
N GLU A 15 0.09 -23.33 -11.27
CA GLU A 15 -1.13 -23.52 -10.47
C GLU A 15 -1.34 -22.39 -9.43
N ASN A 16 -0.65 -21.26 -9.57
CA ASN A 16 -0.74 -20.10 -8.67
C ASN A 16 -0.29 -20.36 -7.21
N ASN A 17 0.35 -21.50 -6.93
CA ASN A 17 0.92 -21.83 -5.62
C ASN A 17 2.26 -21.11 -5.40
N ILE A 18 2.44 -20.47 -4.24
CA ILE A 18 3.69 -19.75 -3.92
C ILE A 18 4.81 -20.77 -3.73
N ARG A 19 5.87 -20.68 -4.54
CA ARG A 19 7.04 -21.56 -4.47
C ARG A 19 8.27 -20.91 -3.85
N LYS A 20 8.43 -19.61 -4.05
CA LYS A 20 9.58 -18.87 -3.51
C LYS A 20 9.14 -17.53 -2.95
N ARG A 21 9.77 -17.14 -1.85
CA ARG A 21 9.62 -15.82 -1.23
C ARG A 21 10.99 -15.18 -1.12
N THR A 22 11.08 -13.95 -1.57
CA THR A 22 12.28 -13.13 -1.40
C THR A 22 11.89 -11.87 -0.64
N ILE A 23 12.57 -11.63 0.46
CA ILE A 23 12.46 -10.43 1.28
C ILE A 23 13.72 -9.60 1.05
N VAL A 24 13.56 -8.33 0.73
CA VAL A 24 14.69 -7.38 0.55
C VAL A 24 14.38 -6.07 1.26
N CYS A 25 15.41 -5.26 1.48
CA CYS A 25 15.24 -3.90 1.97
C CYS A 25 14.53 -3.02 0.93
N SER A 26 13.74 -2.04 1.37
CA SER A 26 13.11 -1.06 0.47
C SER A 26 14.11 -0.21 -0.31
N ARG A 27 15.34 -0.08 0.20
CA ARG A 27 16.45 0.64 -0.43
C ARG A 27 17.34 -0.27 -1.30
N ALA A 28 16.95 -1.52 -1.53
CA ALA A 28 17.69 -2.45 -2.38
C ALA A 28 17.63 -2.05 -3.87
N GLY A 29 18.66 -2.47 -4.62
CA GLY A 29 18.83 -2.22 -6.04
C GLY A 29 19.34 -0.82 -6.36
N ILE A 30 19.46 -0.53 -7.65
CA ILE A 30 19.97 0.74 -8.18
C ILE A 30 18.80 1.53 -8.77
N ALA A 31 18.85 2.86 -8.65
CA ALA A 31 17.89 3.74 -9.30
C ALA A 31 18.00 3.62 -10.83
N ARG A 32 16.87 3.59 -11.53
CA ARG A 32 16.92 3.75 -13.00
C ARG A 32 17.30 5.20 -13.31
N GLN A 33 18.19 5.39 -14.28
CA GLN A 33 18.44 6.73 -14.81
C GLN A 33 17.13 7.26 -15.40
N LYS A 34 16.84 8.55 -15.15
CA LYS A 34 15.68 9.21 -15.74
C LYS A 34 16.04 9.59 -17.17
N ASP A 35 15.11 9.37 -18.08
CA ASP A 35 15.22 9.93 -19.44
C ASP A 35 15.09 11.45 -19.35
N GLU A 36 16.01 12.18 -19.97
CA GLU A 36 16.10 13.65 -19.91
C GLU A 36 14.88 14.36 -20.51
N ASN A 37 14.09 13.66 -21.34
CA ASN A 37 12.94 14.20 -22.07
C ASN A 37 11.60 14.15 -21.32
N ILE A 38 11.58 13.78 -20.04
CA ILE A 38 10.35 13.73 -19.25
C ILE A 38 10.40 14.85 -18.22
N ASN A 39 9.42 15.77 -18.26
CA ASN A 39 9.10 16.74 -17.19
C ASN A 39 8.71 15.99 -15.91
N SER A 40 9.67 15.32 -15.30
CA SER A 40 9.53 14.51 -14.11
C SER A 40 10.03 15.31 -12.93
N ARG A 41 9.36 15.19 -11.78
CA ARG A 41 9.81 15.83 -10.55
C ARG A 41 11.23 15.39 -10.24
N ASP A 42 12.09 16.34 -9.86
CA ASP A 42 13.46 16.04 -9.43
C ASP A 42 13.47 15.41 -8.03
N ARG A 43 13.02 14.17 -7.97
CA ARG A 43 13.10 13.32 -6.78
C ARG A 43 14.25 12.34 -6.95
N GLN A 44 15.25 12.45 -6.08
CA GLN A 44 16.30 11.45 -5.96
C GLN A 44 15.74 10.13 -5.41
N SER A 45 16.24 9.03 -5.93
CA SER A 45 15.87 7.69 -5.46
C SER A 45 16.41 7.45 -4.05
N GLN A 46 15.64 6.71 -3.25
CA GLN A 46 16.08 6.25 -1.92
C GLN A 46 16.85 4.92 -1.98
N ARG A 47 17.02 4.34 -3.17
CA ARG A 47 17.76 3.09 -3.37
C ARG A 47 19.26 3.33 -3.30
N CYS A 48 19.95 2.53 -2.50
CA CYS A 48 21.40 2.59 -2.25
C CYS A 48 22.06 1.21 -2.38
N ASP A 49 21.46 0.32 -3.18
CA ASP A 49 21.90 -1.05 -3.39
C ASP A 49 22.12 -1.84 -2.08
N CYS A 50 21.18 -1.66 -1.14
CA CYS A 50 21.24 -2.34 0.15
C CYS A 50 21.31 -3.88 -0.01
N PRO A 51 22.29 -4.55 0.63
CA PRO A 51 22.55 -5.98 0.40
C PRO A 51 21.63 -6.92 1.19
N PHE A 52 20.81 -6.40 2.12
CA PHE A 52 19.85 -7.19 2.89
C PHE A 52 18.93 -8.03 1.99
N LEU A 53 18.92 -9.33 2.23
CA LEU A 53 18.20 -10.32 1.42
C LEU A 53 17.90 -11.57 2.26
N ILE A 54 16.65 -12.02 2.23
CA ILE A 54 16.27 -13.37 2.68
C ILE A 54 15.50 -14.03 1.54
N ARG A 55 16.01 -15.15 1.03
CA ARG A 55 15.36 -15.94 -0.01
C ARG A 55 15.00 -17.30 0.56
N ALA A 56 13.73 -17.67 0.46
CA ALA A 56 13.23 -18.97 0.88
C ALA A 56 12.48 -19.66 -0.26
N SER A 57 12.49 -20.98 -0.25
CA SER A 57 11.72 -21.84 -1.16
C SER A 57 10.86 -22.80 -0.37
N LEU A 58 9.62 -22.99 -0.82
CA LEU A 58 8.72 -24.00 -0.30
C LEU A 58 9.07 -25.34 -0.94
N ASN A 59 9.28 -26.36 -0.11
CA ASN A 59 9.34 -27.74 -0.56
C ASN A 59 7.90 -28.24 -0.77
N SER A 60 7.55 -28.55 -2.02
CA SER A 60 6.19 -28.96 -2.38
C SER A 60 5.78 -30.32 -1.80
N GLN A 61 6.73 -31.18 -1.44
CA GLN A 61 6.46 -32.52 -0.90
C GLN A 61 6.21 -32.48 0.60
N THR A 62 7.00 -31.69 1.33
CA THR A 62 6.92 -31.61 2.80
C THR A 62 6.11 -30.42 3.31
N GLY A 63 5.84 -29.43 2.47
CA GLY A 63 5.21 -28.16 2.86
C GLY A 63 6.11 -27.24 3.69
N VAL A 64 7.40 -27.56 3.82
CA VAL A 64 8.35 -26.80 4.66
C VAL A 64 9.10 -25.75 3.85
N TRP A 65 9.30 -24.58 4.44
CA TRP A 65 10.12 -23.52 3.86
C TRP A 65 11.60 -23.72 4.21
N HIS A 66 12.46 -23.68 3.19
CA HIS A 66 13.91 -23.72 3.35
C HIS A 66 14.53 -22.40 2.91
N ILE A 67 15.48 -21.89 3.71
CA ILE A 67 16.25 -20.71 3.36
C ILE A 67 17.31 -21.08 2.30
N LEU A 68 17.27 -20.40 1.17
CA LEU A 68 18.23 -20.54 0.08
C LEU A 68 19.39 -19.55 0.18
N ALA A 69 19.12 -18.34 0.66
CA ALA A 69 20.13 -17.29 0.85
C ALA A 69 19.68 -16.35 1.97
N MET A 70 20.62 -15.90 2.77
CA MET A 70 20.40 -14.95 3.85
C MET A 70 21.58 -13.99 3.94
N LYS A 71 21.29 -12.69 3.90
CA LYS A 71 22.21 -11.59 4.20
C LYS A 71 21.43 -10.57 5.02
N LEU A 72 21.88 -10.35 6.27
CA LEU A 72 21.16 -9.53 7.23
C LEU A 72 21.74 -8.11 7.37
N ASP A 73 22.89 -7.86 6.72
CA ASP A 73 23.55 -6.56 6.77
C ASP A 73 22.80 -5.51 5.96
N HIS A 74 22.81 -4.28 6.48
CA HIS A 74 22.33 -3.09 5.78
C HIS A 74 23.50 -2.14 5.53
N SER A 75 23.52 -1.50 4.36
CA SER A 75 24.51 -0.48 3.99
C SER A 75 24.07 0.94 4.38
N HIS A 76 23.00 1.08 5.15
CA HIS A 76 22.44 2.36 5.54
C HIS A 76 21.88 2.29 6.96
N GLU A 77 21.75 3.47 7.58
CA GLU A 77 21.11 3.59 8.88
C GLU A 77 19.62 3.24 8.83
N MET A 78 19.15 2.71 9.93
CA MET A 78 17.73 2.40 10.13
C MET A 78 16.95 3.66 10.47
N VAL A 79 15.65 3.61 10.24
CA VAL A 79 14.76 4.71 10.63
C VAL A 79 14.72 4.79 12.14
N ASN A 80 14.94 6.00 12.67
CA ASN A 80 14.81 6.29 14.10
C ASN A 80 13.44 5.81 14.61
N PRO A 81 13.36 5.08 15.74
CA PRO A 81 12.10 4.70 16.38
C PRO A 81 11.02 5.78 16.43
N GLU A 82 11.39 7.03 16.68
CA GLU A 82 10.45 8.16 16.74
C GLU A 82 9.79 8.50 15.39
N HIS A 83 10.48 8.17 14.30
CA HIS A 83 10.02 8.41 12.93
C HIS A 83 9.30 7.22 12.31
N LYS A 84 9.17 6.11 13.04
CA LYS A 84 8.49 4.90 12.54
C LYS A 84 7.05 5.15 12.11
N LYS A 85 6.34 6.03 12.82
CA LYS A 85 4.97 6.43 12.47
C LYS A 85 4.82 6.99 11.05
N PHE A 86 5.91 7.41 10.41
CA PHE A 86 5.88 7.90 9.03
C PHE A 86 6.10 6.79 7.99
N LEU A 87 6.48 5.58 8.40
CA LEU A 87 6.69 4.44 7.52
C LEU A 87 5.35 3.92 7.01
N HIS A 88 5.28 3.65 5.71
CA HIS A 88 4.03 3.22 5.08
C HIS A 88 3.38 2.01 5.77
N ASN A 89 4.19 1.04 6.22
CA ASN A 89 3.68 -0.18 6.87
C ASN A 89 3.19 0.06 8.31
N GLU A 90 3.62 1.15 8.94
CA GLU A 90 3.19 1.55 10.29
C GLU A 90 1.97 2.48 10.22
N ARG A 91 1.70 3.06 9.04
CA ARG A 91 0.57 3.95 8.82
C ARG A 91 -0.69 3.18 8.50
N ILE A 92 -1.56 3.05 9.49
CA ILE A 92 -2.83 2.34 9.36
C ILE A 92 -3.93 3.31 9.79
N ILE A 93 -4.98 3.43 8.97
CA ILE A 93 -6.25 4.02 9.41
C ILE A 93 -7.09 2.86 9.98
N PRO A 94 -7.39 2.86 11.28
CA PRO A 94 -8.30 1.90 11.91
C PRO A 94 -9.66 1.83 11.19
N GLN A 95 -10.34 0.69 11.28
CA GLN A 95 -11.58 0.48 10.50
C GLN A 95 -12.71 1.40 10.97
N ASP A 96 -12.88 1.57 12.28
CA ASP A 96 -13.83 2.50 12.87
C ASP A 96 -13.64 3.94 12.37
N ILE A 97 -12.38 4.36 12.17
CA ILE A 97 -12.05 5.68 11.64
C ILE A 97 -12.33 5.78 10.14
N LYS A 98 -12.10 4.70 9.38
CA LYS A 98 -12.52 4.63 7.96
C LYS A 98 -14.02 4.77 7.81
N ASP A 99 -14.79 4.09 8.66
CA ASP A 99 -16.25 4.14 8.64
C ASP A 99 -16.74 5.56 8.93
N ARG A 100 -16.11 6.27 9.88
CA ARG A 100 -16.38 7.70 10.12
C ARG A 100 -16.01 8.58 8.93
N ILE A 101 -14.85 8.37 8.31
CA ILE A 101 -14.45 9.13 7.11
C ILE A 101 -15.49 8.95 6.00
N GLU A 102 -15.98 7.73 5.79
CA GLU A 102 -17.01 7.43 4.80
C GLU A 102 -18.33 8.15 5.12
N ILE A 103 -18.78 8.14 6.37
CA ILE A 103 -19.97 8.89 6.81
C ILE A 103 -19.82 10.40 6.52
N TYR A 104 -18.71 11.01 6.95
CA TYR A 104 -18.50 12.45 6.74
C TYR A 104 -18.39 12.80 5.25
N HIS A 105 -17.73 11.95 4.46
CA HIS A 105 -17.65 12.13 3.02
C HIS A 105 -19.02 12.04 2.36
N HIS A 106 -19.87 11.08 2.75
CA HIS A 106 -21.23 10.99 2.23
C HIS A 106 -22.09 12.18 2.64
N ALA A 107 -21.82 12.78 3.80
CA ALA A 107 -22.39 14.07 4.20
C ALA A 107 -21.77 15.28 3.45
N SER A 108 -21.01 15.05 2.37
CA SER A 108 -20.35 16.07 1.55
C SER A 108 -19.36 16.95 2.31
N CYS A 109 -18.81 16.47 3.43
CA CYS A 109 -17.76 17.19 4.13
C CYS A 109 -16.47 17.17 3.30
N SER A 110 -15.82 18.33 3.18
CA SER A 110 -14.52 18.41 2.52
C SER A 110 -13.45 17.62 3.28
N VAL A 111 -12.45 17.05 2.57
CA VAL A 111 -11.33 16.34 3.21
C VAL A 111 -10.61 17.17 4.28
N PRO A 112 -10.37 18.49 4.09
CA PRO A 112 -9.87 19.36 5.16
C PRO A 112 -10.76 19.40 6.41
N THR A 113 -12.09 19.44 6.24
CA THR A 113 -13.05 19.42 7.34
C THR A 113 -13.00 18.09 8.09
N ILE A 114 -13.06 16.97 7.36
CA ILE A 114 -12.95 15.61 7.91
C ILE A 114 -11.67 15.49 8.75
N ARG A 115 -10.55 15.97 8.21
CA ARG A 115 -9.26 15.99 8.90
C ARG A 115 -9.33 16.79 10.20
N SER A 116 -9.96 17.96 10.20
CA SER A 116 -10.06 18.80 11.40
C SER A 116 -10.85 18.09 12.50
N ILE A 117 -11.97 17.47 12.13
CA ILE A 117 -12.81 16.70 13.06
C ILE A 117 -12.02 15.53 13.65
N LEU A 118 -11.41 14.70 12.80
CA LEU A 118 -10.65 13.54 13.26
C LEU A 118 -9.44 13.91 14.13
N LYS A 119 -8.76 15.03 13.81
CA LYS A 119 -7.66 15.53 14.63
C LYS A 119 -8.13 15.92 16.03
N GLN A 120 -9.34 16.47 16.16
CA GLN A 120 -9.91 16.83 17.46
C GLN A 120 -10.38 15.59 18.22
N GLU A 121 -11.02 14.63 17.54
CA GLU A 121 -11.57 13.43 18.18
C GLU A 121 -10.49 12.42 18.60
N TYR A 122 -9.40 12.31 17.84
CA TYR A 122 -8.37 11.27 18.01
C TYR A 122 -6.99 11.83 18.34
N GLN A 123 -6.93 13.00 18.96
CA GLN A 123 -5.68 13.68 19.27
C GLN A 123 -4.72 12.79 20.07
N GLY A 124 -3.52 12.57 19.52
CA GLY A 124 -2.47 11.75 20.15
C GLY A 124 -2.59 10.24 19.89
N LEU A 125 -3.66 9.80 19.23
CA LEU A 125 -3.89 8.41 18.84
C LEU A 125 -3.74 8.19 17.33
N GLU A 126 -3.27 9.21 16.59
CA GLU A 126 -3.20 9.13 15.14
C GLU A 126 -2.05 8.22 14.67
N SER A 127 -2.43 7.08 14.09
CA SER A 127 -1.53 6.20 13.36
C SER A 127 -1.48 6.50 11.85
N TRP A 128 -2.13 7.57 11.39
CA TRP A 128 -2.20 7.96 9.97
C TRP A 128 -1.72 9.39 9.77
N ILE A 129 -1.32 9.71 8.55
CA ILE A 129 -1.01 11.09 8.16
C ILE A 129 -2.10 11.68 7.26
N TYR A 130 -2.06 12.98 7.03
CA TYR A 130 -3.07 13.70 6.25
C TYR A 130 -3.28 13.13 4.85
N ASN A 131 -2.20 12.74 4.17
CA ASN A 131 -2.30 12.15 2.85
C ASN A 131 -3.02 10.80 2.86
N ASP A 132 -3.03 10.07 3.98
CA ASP A 132 -3.73 8.78 4.04
C ASP A 132 -5.26 8.96 3.96
N ILE A 133 -5.79 10.06 4.53
CA ILE A 133 -7.21 10.42 4.42
C ILE A 133 -7.57 10.75 2.97
N TYR A 134 -6.78 11.61 2.30
CA TYR A 134 -6.97 11.92 0.87
C TYR A 134 -6.93 10.67 0.00
N ASN A 135 -5.94 9.80 0.22
CA ASN A 135 -5.80 8.56 -0.53
C ASN A 135 -6.98 7.61 -0.28
N PHE A 136 -7.55 7.60 0.93
CA PHE A 136 -8.72 6.80 1.25
C PHE A 136 -9.97 7.34 0.57
N VAL A 137 -10.23 8.64 0.67
CA VAL A 137 -11.33 9.33 -0.01
C VAL A 137 -11.29 9.10 -1.53
N TYR A 138 -10.12 9.31 -2.15
CA TYR A 138 -9.95 9.04 -3.58
C TYR A 138 -10.28 7.59 -3.97
N LYS A 139 -9.96 6.62 -3.10
CA LYS A 139 -10.33 5.21 -3.33
C LYS A 139 -11.82 4.97 -3.14
N LEU A 140 -12.49 5.68 -2.23
CA LEU A 140 -13.95 5.62 -2.08
C LEU A 140 -14.62 6.15 -3.34
N ASP A 141 -14.21 7.31 -3.84
CA ASP A 141 -14.72 7.90 -5.08
C ASP A 141 -14.57 6.95 -6.27
N GLY A 142 -13.39 6.34 -6.44
CA GLY A 142 -13.16 5.36 -7.50
C GLY A 142 -14.08 4.14 -7.40
N LYS A 143 -14.35 3.65 -6.18
CA LYS A 143 -15.31 2.55 -5.95
C LYS A 143 -16.74 2.98 -6.22
N LEU A 144 -17.13 4.19 -5.84
CA LEU A 144 -18.47 4.73 -6.09
C LEU A 144 -18.72 4.89 -7.59
N GLN A 145 -17.75 5.42 -8.33
CA GLN A 145 -17.81 5.52 -9.79
C GLN A 145 -17.96 4.14 -10.44
N GLN A 146 -17.19 3.15 -9.99
CA GLN A 146 -17.30 1.79 -10.49
C GLN A 146 -18.70 1.18 -10.23
N ARG A 147 -19.21 1.31 -9.00
CA ARG A 147 -20.57 0.83 -8.65
C ARG A 147 -21.66 1.52 -9.46
N PHE A 148 -21.53 2.82 -9.68
CA PHE A 148 -22.48 3.59 -10.50
C PHE A 148 -22.46 3.13 -11.96
N PHE A 149 -21.27 2.87 -12.52
CA PHE A 149 -21.12 2.30 -13.85
C PHE A 149 -21.78 0.92 -13.96
N GLU A 150 -21.47 0.01 -13.04
CA GLU A 150 -22.06 -1.35 -12.98
C GLU A 150 -23.59 -1.31 -12.85
N ALA A 151 -24.14 -0.41 -12.02
CA ALA A 151 -25.58 -0.24 -11.86
C ALA A 151 -26.26 0.26 -13.15
N ASN A 152 -25.64 1.20 -13.85
CA ASN A 152 -26.17 1.70 -15.13
C ASN A 152 -26.13 0.62 -16.22
N GLU A 153 -25.05 -0.16 -16.30
CA GLU A 153 -24.95 -1.30 -17.22
C GLU A 153 -26.05 -2.33 -16.96
N PHE A 154 -26.29 -2.64 -15.68
CA PHE A 154 -27.39 -3.52 -15.27
C PHE A 154 -28.77 -2.97 -15.64
N ILE A 155 -29.04 -1.69 -15.37
CA ILE A 155 -30.31 -1.03 -15.75
C ILE A 155 -30.50 -1.08 -17.27
N ASN A 156 -29.46 -0.80 -18.05
CA ASN A 156 -29.50 -0.87 -19.51
C ASN A 156 -29.82 -2.29 -19.99
N THR A 157 -29.20 -3.30 -19.40
CA THR A 157 -29.45 -4.72 -19.70
C THR A 157 -30.91 -5.09 -19.43
N LEU A 158 -31.46 -4.65 -18.29
CA LEU A 158 -32.87 -4.87 -17.95
C LEU A 158 -33.81 -4.18 -18.95
N ASN A 159 -33.53 -2.95 -19.34
CA ASN A 159 -34.35 -2.21 -20.30
C ASN A 159 -34.33 -2.85 -21.70
N SER A 160 -33.19 -3.36 -22.14
CA SER A 160 -33.09 -4.12 -23.40
C SER A 160 -33.85 -5.45 -23.36
N SER A 161 -33.99 -6.05 -22.18
CA SER A 161 -34.74 -7.31 -22.00
C SER A 161 -36.26 -7.13 -21.92
N LYS A 162 -36.73 -5.91 -21.63
CA LYS A 162 -38.17 -5.56 -21.57
C LYS A 162 -38.78 -5.17 -22.92
N GLY A 163 -37.97 -5.08 -23.98
CA GLY A 163 -38.38 -4.70 -25.34
C GLY A 163 -38.60 -5.87 -26.31
N ARG A 164 -38.75 -7.12 -25.81
CA ARG A 164 -39.15 -8.30 -26.59
C ARG A 164 -40.47 -8.86 -26.08
#